data_AF-A0A3D2II96-F1
#
_entry.id   AF-A0A3D2II96-F1
#
_cell.length_a   1.000
_cell.length_b   1.000
_cell.length_c   1.000
_cell.angle_alpha   90.00
_cell.angle_beta   90.00
_cell.angle_gamma   90.00
#
_symmetry.space_group_name_H-M   'P 1'
#
loop_
_entity.id
_entity.type
_entity.pdbx_description
1 polymer ?
#
loop_
_entity_poly.entity_id
_entity_poly.type
_entity_poly.pdbx_seq_one_letter_code
_entity_poly.pdbx_strand_id
1 'polypeptide(L)'
;MKRLLNLVTILAIVISGSATLLAQQSDYQIKKKFENRYSELLSNIEMAQKVSEIDSIIIVIDDSRSNYSEHSEMLDYALYPESFNSKIASLKSEARSSEHKFLIIENQAERLSMLTEEVS
;
A
#
# COMPACT_ATOMS: atom_id res chain seq x y z
N MET A 1 -12.80 -43.51 -31.64
CA MET A 1 -13.23 -42.10 -31.57
C MET A 1 -14.06 -41.75 -30.34
N LYS A 2 -15.01 -42.58 -29.89
CA LYS A 2 -15.82 -42.28 -28.67
C LYS A 2 -15.02 -42.25 -27.35
N ARG A 3 -13.97 -43.07 -27.22
CA ARG A 3 -13.08 -43.11 -26.03
C ARG A 3 -12.13 -41.90 -25.94
N LEU A 4 -11.67 -41.39 -27.09
CA LEU A 4 -10.87 -40.16 -27.18
C LEU A 4 -11.74 -38.92 -26.90
N LEU A 5 -12.99 -38.92 -27.38
CA LEU A 5 -13.95 -37.85 -27.08
C LEU A 5 -14.22 -37.79 -25.57
N ASN A 6 -14.46 -38.93 -24.91
CA ASN A 6 -14.68 -38.97 -23.46
C ASN A 6 -13.47 -38.52 -22.62
N LEU A 7 -12.23 -38.78 -23.07
CA LEU A 7 -11.01 -38.32 -22.39
C LEU A 7 -10.83 -36.80 -22.48
N VAL A 8 -11.17 -36.20 -23.64
CA VAL A 8 -11.11 -34.75 -23.84
C VAL A 8 -12.17 -34.04 -22.97
N THR A 9 -13.37 -34.62 -22.84
CA THR A 9 -14.43 -34.05 -22.00
C THR A 9 -14.09 -34.08 -20.50
N ILE A 10 -13.42 -35.14 -20.02
CA ILE A 10 -12.99 -35.24 -18.61
C ILE A 10 -11.85 -34.25 -18.31
N LEU A 11 -10.94 -34.04 -19.26
CA LEU A 11 -9.82 -33.10 -19.10
C LEU A 11 -10.29 -31.62 -19.10
N ALA A 12 -11.35 -31.30 -19.86
CA ALA A 12 -11.91 -29.95 -19.91
C ALA A 12 -12.56 -29.52 -18.57
N ILE A 13 -13.18 -30.45 -17.84
CA ILE A 13 -13.86 -30.15 -16.56
C ILE A 13 -12.86 -29.82 -15.44
N VAL A 14 -11.68 -30.43 -15.46
CA VAL A 14 -10.63 -30.20 -14.44
C VAL A 14 -9.97 -28.82 -14.59
N ILE A 15 -9.90 -28.28 -15.81
CA ILE A 15 -9.23 -26.99 -16.09
C ILE A 15 -10.14 -25.79 -15.72
N SER A 16 -11.46 -25.95 -15.76
CA SER A 16 -12.42 -24.91 -15.36
C SER A 16 -12.63 -24.78 -13.84
N GLY A 17 -12.06 -25.68 -13.02
CA GLY A 17 -12.24 -25.69 -11.57
C GLY A 17 -11.32 -24.74 -10.77
N SER A 18 -10.38 -24.05 -11.41
CA SER A 18 -9.38 -23.21 -10.73
C SER A 18 -9.75 -21.72 -10.66
N ALA A 19 -10.88 -21.29 -11.21
CA ALA A 19 -11.19 -19.87 -11.39
C ALA A 19 -11.89 -19.18 -10.20
N THR A 20 -12.19 -19.87 -9.09
CA THR A 20 -12.84 -19.22 -7.94
C THR A 20 -12.35 -19.79 -6.61
N LEU A 21 -11.05 -19.63 -6.33
CA LEU A 21 -10.64 -19.43 -4.94
C LEU A 21 -10.90 -17.96 -4.58
N LEU A 22 -12.17 -17.54 -4.62
CA LEU A 22 -12.62 -16.40 -3.84
C LEU A 22 -12.52 -16.86 -2.39
N ALA A 23 -11.31 -16.80 -1.84
CA ALA A 23 -11.08 -17.05 -0.43
C ALA A 23 -11.95 -16.05 0.33
N GLN A 24 -13.05 -16.51 0.92
CA GLN A 24 -13.87 -15.73 1.82
C GLN A 24 -12.96 -15.33 2.99
N GLN A 25 -12.38 -14.13 2.91
CA GLN A 25 -11.56 -13.59 3.98
C GLN A 25 -12.52 -13.21 5.10
N SER A 26 -12.20 -13.59 6.33
CA SER A 26 -12.99 -13.13 7.46
C SER A 26 -12.70 -11.66 7.74
N ASP A 27 -13.68 -10.96 8.29
CA ASP A 27 -13.56 -9.60 8.83
C ASP A 27 -12.30 -9.43 9.68
N TYR A 28 -11.99 -10.40 10.54
CA TYR A 28 -10.77 -10.40 11.34
C TYR A 28 -9.50 -10.42 10.48
N GLN A 29 -9.47 -11.24 9.43
CA GLN A 29 -8.33 -11.31 8.52
C GLN A 29 -8.16 -10.01 7.72
N ILE A 30 -9.26 -9.40 7.28
CA ILE A 30 -9.25 -8.11 6.57
C ILE A 30 -8.68 -7.03 7.47
N LYS A 31 -9.19 -6.91 8.72
CA LYS A 31 -8.66 -6.00 9.73
C LYS A 31 -7.17 -6.20 9.95
N LYS A 32 -6.73 -7.44 10.15
CA LYS A 32 -5.33 -7.73 10.45
C LYS A 32 -4.40 -7.38 9.28
N LYS A 33 -4.83 -7.65 8.05
CA LYS A 33 -4.10 -7.26 6.84
C LYS A 33 -4.00 -5.75 6.71
N PHE A 34 -5.09 -5.03 6.96
CA PHE A 34 -5.10 -3.56 6.97
C PHE A 34 -4.12 -3.00 8.01
N GLU A 35 -4.18 -3.48 9.26
CA GLU A 35 -3.27 -3.03 10.33
C GLU A 35 -1.79 -3.31 9.99
N ASN A 36 -1.50 -4.50 9.48
CA ASN A 36 -0.14 -4.85 9.07
C ASN A 36 0.34 -3.94 7.93
N ARG A 37 -0.52 -3.68 6.93
CA ARG A 37 -0.20 -2.79 5.82
C ARG A 37 0.01 -1.35 6.27
N TYR A 38 -0.79 -0.88 7.22
CA TYR A 38 -0.62 0.42 7.85
C TYR A 38 0.74 0.54 8.53
N SER A 39 1.11 -0.43 9.36
CA SER A 39 2.41 -0.44 10.06
C SER A 39 3.60 -0.53 9.11
N GLU A 40 3.50 -1.31 8.04
CA GLU A 40 4.52 -1.40 6.99
C GLU A 40 4.71 -0.05 6.29
N LEU A 41 3.62 0.61 5.89
CA LEU A 41 3.69 1.92 5.23
C LEU A 41 4.26 2.99 6.15
N LEU A 42 3.89 2.98 7.43
CA LEU A 42 4.46 3.91 8.41
C LEU A 42 5.98 3.70 8.54
N SER A 43 6.42 2.45 8.68
CA SER A 43 7.85 2.13 8.75
C SER A 43 8.60 2.55 7.47
N ASN A 44 7.99 2.35 6.30
CA ASN A 44 8.59 2.80 5.04
C ASN A 44 8.72 4.33 4.97
N ILE A 45 7.76 5.10 5.49
CA ILE A 45 7.86 6.56 5.58
C ILE A 45 9.03 6.96 6.48
N GLU A 46 9.18 6.29 7.63
CA GLU A 46 10.25 6.56 8.60
C GLU A 46 11.64 6.19 8.08
N MET A 47 11.74 5.16 7.23
CA MET A 47 13.01 4.67 6.67
C MET A 47 13.40 5.32 5.34
N ALA A 48 12.50 6.05 4.69
CA ALA A 48 12.79 6.75 3.44
C ALA A 48 13.96 7.72 3.61
N GLN A 49 14.71 7.95 2.52
CA GLN A 49 15.93 8.76 2.55
C GLN A 49 15.90 9.94 1.58
N LYS A 50 14.86 10.04 0.73
CA LYS A 50 14.75 11.08 -0.31
C LYS A 50 13.30 11.30 -0.73
N VAL A 51 13.04 12.45 -1.34
CA VAL A 51 11.70 12.87 -1.79
C VAL A 51 11.04 11.82 -2.69
N SER A 52 11.76 11.28 -3.68
CA SER A 52 11.20 10.30 -4.63
C SER A 52 10.69 9.00 -3.98
N GLU A 53 11.28 8.60 -2.86
CA GLU A 53 10.82 7.42 -2.11
C GLU A 53 9.50 7.71 -1.40
N ILE A 54 9.38 8.91 -0.81
CA ILE A 54 8.13 9.37 -0.20
C ILE A 54 7.02 9.50 -1.26
N ASP A 55 7.30 10.07 -2.43
CA ASP A 55 6.34 10.16 -3.54
C ASP A 55 5.80 8.77 -3.94
N SER A 56 6.71 7.80 -4.04
CA SER A 56 6.35 6.41 -4.32
C SER A 56 5.47 5.82 -3.21
N ILE A 57 5.79 6.09 -1.94
CA ILE A 57 4.98 5.64 -0.81
C ILE A 57 3.59 6.28 -0.81
N ILE A 58 3.45 7.55 -1.18
CA ILE A 58 2.14 8.23 -1.29
C ILE A 58 1.23 7.52 -2.31
N ILE A 59 1.77 7.14 -3.47
CA ILE A 59 1.04 6.36 -4.47
C ILE A 59 0.57 5.03 -3.87
N VAL A 60 1.47 4.34 -3.15
CA VAL A 60 1.15 3.06 -2.51
C VAL A 60 0.11 3.20 -1.39
N ILE A 61 0.09 4.32 -0.65
CA ILE A 61 -0.97 4.63 0.33
C ILE A 61 -2.32 4.78 -0.38
N ASP A 62 -2.35 5.42 -1.56
CA ASP A 62 -3.57 5.56 -2.35
C ASP A 62 -4.07 4.23 -2.91
N ASP A 63 -3.18 3.38 -3.39
CA ASP A 63 -3.52 2.02 -3.79
C ASP A 63 -4.06 1.20 -2.60
N SER A 64 -3.41 1.31 -1.44
CA SER A 64 -3.88 0.67 -0.20
C SER A 64 -5.29 1.16 0.17
N ARG A 65 -5.53 2.47 0.10
CA ARG A 65 -6.87 3.04 0.32
C ARG A 65 -7.90 2.43 -0.64
N SER A 66 -7.57 2.32 -1.92
CA SER A 66 -8.46 1.73 -2.92
C SER A 66 -8.77 0.27 -2.58
N ASN A 67 -7.75 -0.53 -2.25
CA ASN A 67 -7.87 -1.96 -1.96
C ASN A 67 -8.74 -2.30 -0.75
N TYR A 68 -8.83 -1.40 0.24
CA TYR A 68 -9.64 -1.61 1.44
C TYR A 68 -10.95 -0.80 1.46
N SER A 69 -11.21 0.00 0.42
CA SER A 69 -12.36 0.91 0.37
C SER A 69 -13.71 0.18 0.47
N GLU A 70 -13.82 -0.99 -0.16
CA GLU A 70 -15.02 -1.84 -0.10
C GLU A 70 -15.32 -2.38 1.31
N HIS A 71 -14.32 -2.41 2.19
CA HIS A 71 -14.43 -2.85 3.57
C HIS A 71 -14.43 -1.69 4.57
N SER A 72 -14.51 -0.44 4.10
CA SER A 72 -14.34 0.76 4.94
C SER A 72 -15.30 0.82 6.13
N GLU A 73 -16.59 0.52 5.93
CA GLU A 73 -17.58 0.52 7.01
C GLU A 73 -17.25 -0.52 8.08
N MET A 74 -16.96 -1.76 7.68
CA MET A 74 -16.53 -2.83 8.59
C MET A 74 -15.24 -2.45 9.34
N LEU A 75 -14.28 -1.83 8.66
CA LEU A 75 -13.03 -1.36 9.24
C LEU A 75 -13.26 -0.21 10.22
N ASP A 76 -14.16 0.73 9.94
CA ASP A 76 -14.52 1.82 10.85
C ASP A 76 -15.03 1.28 12.19
N TYR A 77 -15.88 0.25 12.17
CA TYR A 77 -16.32 -0.43 13.38
C TYR A 77 -15.17 -1.15 14.10
N ALA A 78 -14.32 -1.84 13.34
CA ALA A 78 -13.24 -2.66 13.89
C ALA A 78 -12.05 -1.84 14.44
N LEU A 79 -11.88 -0.60 14.00
CA LEU A 79 -10.74 0.28 14.32
C LEU A 79 -11.06 1.34 15.39
N TYR A 80 -12.30 1.38 15.90
CA TYR A 80 -12.74 2.37 16.89
C TYR A 80 -11.75 2.50 18.08
N PRO A 81 -11.43 3.73 18.54
CA PRO A 81 -12.04 5.02 18.20
C PRO A 81 -11.56 5.65 16.90
N GLU A 82 -10.60 5.04 16.22
CA GLU A 82 -10.14 5.50 14.91
C GLU A 82 -11.04 4.96 13.79
N SER A 83 -10.94 5.55 12.59
CA SER A 83 -11.63 5.11 11.39
C SER A 83 -10.62 4.71 10.30
N PHE A 84 -11.07 3.93 9.33
CA PHE A 84 -10.31 3.63 8.11
C PHE A 84 -9.80 4.91 7.46
N ASN A 85 -10.68 5.90 7.30
CA ASN A 85 -10.32 7.18 6.69
C ASN A 85 -9.33 7.97 7.56
N SER A 86 -9.46 7.95 8.89
CA SER A 86 -8.50 8.65 9.76
C SER A 86 -7.13 8.00 9.71
N LYS A 87 -7.03 6.65 9.72
CA LYS A 87 -5.77 5.92 9.56
C LYS A 87 -5.08 6.28 8.22
N ILE A 88 -5.81 6.23 7.11
CA ILE A 88 -5.26 6.60 5.79
C ILE A 88 -4.81 8.07 5.78
N ALA A 89 -5.60 8.98 6.37
CA ALA A 89 -5.24 10.40 6.46
C ALA A 89 -3.96 10.61 7.28
N SER A 90 -3.78 9.87 8.38
CA SER A 90 -2.56 9.91 9.19
C SER A 90 -1.33 9.49 8.39
N LEU A 91 -1.40 8.40 7.61
CA LEU A 91 -0.30 7.98 6.73
C LEU A 91 0.06 9.07 5.72
N LYS A 92 -0.94 9.69 5.07
CA LYS A 92 -0.70 10.76 4.11
C LYS A 92 -0.10 12.01 4.76
N SER A 93 -0.54 12.34 5.98
CA SER A 93 0.00 13.46 6.72
C SER A 93 1.47 13.23 7.09
N GLU A 94 1.80 12.03 7.56
CA GLU A 94 3.18 11.68 7.91
C GLU A 94 4.09 11.66 6.67
N ALA A 95 3.62 11.08 5.56
CA ALA A 95 4.36 11.07 4.30
C ALA A 95 4.67 12.50 3.83
N ARG A 96 3.69 13.41 3.79
CA ARG A 96 3.89 14.82 3.40
C ARG A 96 4.83 15.58 4.35
N SER A 97 4.75 15.29 5.65
CA SER A 97 5.68 15.84 6.63
C SER A 97 7.12 15.41 6.34
N SER A 98 7.31 14.13 6.02
CA SER A 98 8.62 13.57 5.64
C SER A 98 9.13 14.17 4.32
N GLU A 99 8.28 14.26 3.31
CA GLU A 99 8.57 14.91 2.02
C GLU A 99 9.09 16.34 2.22
N HIS A 100 8.37 17.13 3.02
CA HIS A 100 8.74 18.51 3.31
C HIS A 100 10.11 18.61 4.01
N LYS A 101 10.41 17.70 4.94
CA LYS A 101 11.72 17.64 5.60
C LYS A 101 12.84 17.37 4.59
N PHE A 102 12.65 16.43 3.66
CA PHE A 102 13.65 16.14 2.63
C PHE A 102 13.87 17.32 1.67
N LEU A 103 12.80 17.98 1.23
CA LEU A 103 12.91 19.18 0.37
C LEU A 103 13.72 20.29 1.05
N ILE A 104 13.53 20.49 2.36
CA ILE A 104 14.34 21.45 3.13
C ILE A 104 15.81 21.03 3.16
N ILE A 105 16.09 19.76 3.44
CA ILE A 105 17.46 19.23 3.51
C ILE A 105 18.17 19.38 2.15
N GLU A 106 17.50 19.01 1.06
CA GLU A 106 18.03 19.14 -0.30
C GLU A 106 18.35 20.60 -0.64
N ASN A 107 17.45 21.54 -0.33
CA ASN A 107 17.73 22.96 -0.56
C ASN A 107 18.88 23.50 0.30
N GLN A 108 18.99 23.05 1.55
CA GLN A 108 20.12 23.42 2.42
C GLN A 108 21.45 22.87 1.89
N ALA A 109 21.46 21.63 1.39
CA ALA A 109 22.65 21.02 0.80
C ALA A 109 23.11 21.77 -0.46
N GLU A 110 22.17 22.17 -1.32
CA GLU A 110 22.46 22.99 -2.51
C GLU A 110 23.09 24.33 -2.13
N ARG A 111 22.51 25.06 -1.17
CA ARG A 111 23.06 26.35 -0.69
C ARG A 111 24.47 26.19 -0.11
N LEU A 112 24.72 25.13 0.65
CA LEU A 112 26.05 24.85 1.21
C LEU A 112 27.09 24.57 0.13
N SER A 113 26.70 23.87 -0.94
CA SER A 113 27.57 23.64 -2.11
C SER A 113 27.95 24.97 -2.77
N MET A 114 26.98 25.83 -3.04
CA MET A 114 27.22 27.14 -3.66
C MET A 114 28.15 28.03 -2.82
N LEU A 115 27.94 28.08 -1.51
CA LEU A 115 28.80 28.86 -0.60
C LEU A 115 30.23 28.30 -0.53
N THR A 116 30.38 26.99 -0.60
CA THR A 116 31.70 26.34 -0.60
C THR A 116 32.46 26.66 -1.88
N GLU A 117 31.78 26.68 -3.03
CA GLU A 117 32.35 27.10 -4.31
C GLU A 117 32.74 28.58 -4.33
N GLU A 118 31.99 29.46 -3.66
CA GLU A 118 32.30 30.91 -3.61
C GLU A 118 33.52 31.24 -2.73
N VAL A 119 33.75 30.45 -1.68
CA VAL A 119 34.84 30.68 -0.70
C VAL A 119 36.12 29.91 -1.06
N SER A 120 36.07 28.97 -2.01
CA SER A 120 37.24 28.23 -2.52
C SER A 120 37.98 28.98 -3.62
#